data_AF-A0A4C1VR62-F1
#
_entry.id   AF-A0A4C1VR62-F1
#
_cell.length_a   1.000
_cell.length_b   1.000
_cell.length_c   1.000
_cell.angle_alpha   90.00
_cell.angle_beta   90.00
_cell.angle_gamma   90.00
#
_symmetry.space_group_name_H-M   'P 1'
#
loop_
_entity.id
_entity.type
_entity.pdbx_description
1 polymer ?
#
loop_
_entity_poly.entity_id
_entity_poly.type
_entity_poly.pdbx_seq_one_letter_code
_entity_poly.pdbx_strand_id
1 'polypeptide(L)'
;MVCYEKTHYGEQENFLPDPEGYEFTDYEDINGQNTEKWMKITDSENDYGYRLEETLWINSIDKDWEAVPVRYEVKKFNNWLGKLSKHTIVNYFEFEENVDSDDLEIEDENECEFKKVKKGDLDTLAFVKPEDDEDVDIVFSQYKDRHSRQYETEHEHVMRRDIFRRNLEKVINTNHKRLGYTLALNKFADRTEEELRHLATLEPSEADDVGTIPFPYKEDEVNKLADDFPKEYDMRLDGLITPVQDQSSCGSCWAFALAATIEGALARKNGGRAMRLSEQALIDCAWG
;
A
#
# COMPACT_ATOMS: atom_id res chain seq x y z
N MET A 1 19.68 -2.74 -21.43
CA MET A 1 20.28 -2.12 -20.23
C MET A 1 19.24 -2.08 -19.11
N VAL A 2 19.31 -3.06 -18.20
CA VAL A 2 18.51 -3.10 -16.96
C VAL A 2 19.51 -2.93 -15.83
N CYS A 3 19.54 -1.76 -15.19
CA CYS A 3 20.34 -1.56 -13.97
C CYS A 3 19.68 -2.36 -12.83
N TYR A 4 20.43 -3.25 -12.19
CA TYR A 4 20.03 -3.90 -10.94
C TYR A 4 21.02 -3.51 -9.83
N GLU A 5 20.51 -3.07 -8.69
CA GLU A 5 21.33 -2.84 -7.50
C GLU A 5 21.50 -4.19 -6.79
N LYS A 6 22.74 -4.57 -6.46
CA LYS A 6 22.99 -5.65 -5.50
C LYS A 6 22.17 -5.32 -4.25
N THR A 7 21.25 -6.20 -3.87
CA THR A 7 20.46 -6.02 -2.65
C THR A 7 21.40 -5.70 -1.50
N HIS A 8 21.04 -4.72 -0.68
CA HIS A 8 21.90 -4.22 0.41
C HIS A 8 22.26 -5.30 1.45
N TYR A 9 21.58 -6.46 1.39
CA TYR A 9 21.84 -7.62 2.22
C TYR A 9 23.15 -8.34 1.88
N GLY A 10 23.71 -8.17 0.66
CA GLY A 10 24.90 -8.91 0.26
C GLY A 10 24.73 -10.44 0.28
N GLU A 11 23.54 -10.93 0.62
CA GLU A 11 23.16 -12.32 0.58
C GLU A 11 22.93 -12.68 -0.88
N GLN A 12 23.68 -13.66 -1.38
CA GLN A 12 23.24 -14.41 -2.53
C GLN A 12 21.88 -15.00 -2.17
N GLU A 13 20.80 -14.48 -2.73
CA GLU A 13 19.54 -15.22 -2.78
C GLU A 13 19.82 -16.46 -3.63
N ASN A 14 20.04 -17.59 -2.96
CA ASN A 14 20.10 -18.87 -3.64
C ASN A 14 18.74 -19.09 -4.27
N PHE A 15 18.71 -19.06 -5.60
CA PHE A 15 17.52 -19.38 -6.40
C PHE A 15 17.01 -20.80 -6.13
N LEU A 16 17.90 -21.68 -5.66
CA LEU A 16 17.58 -23.05 -5.28
C LEU A 16 17.25 -23.13 -3.78
N PRO A 17 16.15 -23.81 -3.41
CA PRO A 17 15.79 -24.00 -2.00
C PRO A 17 16.80 -24.94 -1.32
N ASP A 18 17.12 -24.63 -0.06
CA ASP A 18 17.95 -25.50 0.78
C ASP A 18 17.14 -26.74 1.18
N PRO A 19 17.58 -27.97 0.82
CA PRO A 19 16.86 -29.19 1.16
C PRO A 19 16.92 -29.54 2.66
N GLU A 20 17.69 -28.82 3.49
CA GLU A 20 17.80 -29.12 4.91
C GLU A 20 16.46 -28.98 5.67
N GLY A 21 16.07 -30.07 6.34
CA GLY A 21 14.85 -30.14 7.18
C GLY A 21 13.56 -30.44 6.43
N TYR A 22 13.63 -30.80 5.13
CA TYR A 22 12.48 -31.28 4.38
C TYR A 22 12.22 -32.78 4.63
N GLU A 23 10.96 -33.16 4.69
CA GLU A 23 10.52 -34.55 4.83
C GLU A 23 9.78 -35.02 3.58
N PHE A 24 10.16 -36.20 3.08
CA PHE A 24 9.46 -36.86 1.98
C PHE A 24 8.02 -37.13 2.37
N THR A 25 7.09 -36.72 1.51
CA THR A 25 5.65 -36.84 1.76
C THR A 25 4.98 -37.82 0.80
N ASP A 26 5.14 -37.63 -0.51
CA ASP A 26 4.47 -38.45 -1.53
C ASP A 26 5.16 -38.32 -2.91
N TYR A 27 4.67 -39.04 -3.91
CA TYR A 27 4.96 -38.78 -5.32
C TYR A 27 3.81 -38.00 -5.98
N GLU A 28 4.15 -37.00 -6.78
CA GLU A 28 3.16 -36.17 -7.48
C GLU A 28 3.63 -35.92 -8.92
N ASP A 29 2.71 -35.98 -9.88
CA ASP A 29 3.01 -35.61 -11.26
C ASP A 29 2.94 -34.09 -11.40
N ILE A 30 4.06 -33.48 -11.76
CA ILE A 30 4.15 -32.04 -12.04
C ILE A 30 4.69 -31.89 -13.45
N ASN A 31 3.91 -31.24 -14.32
CA ASN A 31 4.24 -30.99 -15.72
C ASN A 31 4.60 -32.27 -16.51
N GLY A 32 3.97 -33.41 -16.20
CA GLY A 32 4.24 -34.69 -16.85
C GLY A 32 5.53 -35.39 -16.41
N GLN A 33 6.16 -34.90 -15.35
CA GLN A 33 7.27 -35.55 -14.67
C GLN A 33 6.78 -36.14 -13.34
N ASN A 34 7.10 -37.41 -13.08
CA ASN A 34 6.85 -38.02 -11.78
C ASN A 34 7.89 -37.50 -10.79
N THR A 35 7.46 -36.69 -9.83
CA THR A 35 8.35 -36.00 -8.89
C THR A 35 8.16 -36.50 -7.46
N GLU A 36 9.23 -36.48 -6.69
CA GLU A 36 9.18 -36.66 -5.25
C GLU A 36 8.76 -35.34 -4.61
N LYS A 37 7.75 -35.39 -3.74
CA LYS A 37 7.24 -34.25 -3.00
C LYS A 37 7.80 -34.24 -1.58
N TRP A 38 8.43 -33.14 -1.25
CA TRP A 38 9.07 -32.90 0.03
C TRP A 38 8.44 -31.67 0.70
N MET A 39 8.19 -31.74 2.00
CA MET A 39 7.54 -30.67 2.75
C MET A 39 8.34 -30.27 3.97
N LYS A 40 8.33 -28.97 4.29
CA LYS A 40 8.89 -28.40 5.51
C LYS A 40 7.88 -27.42 6.10
N ILE A 41 7.68 -27.51 7.41
CA ILE A 41 6.82 -26.60 8.14
C ILE A 41 7.69 -25.90 9.20
N THR A 42 7.73 -24.58 9.14
CA THR A 42 8.47 -23.76 10.11
C THR A 42 7.49 -22.85 10.82
N ASP A 43 7.37 -23.02 12.15
CA ASP A 43 6.59 -22.15 13.01
C ASP A 43 7.52 -21.23 13.80
N SER A 44 7.23 -19.92 13.80
CA SER A 44 7.89 -18.98 14.69
C SER A 44 7.47 -19.21 16.14
N GLU A 45 8.39 -19.04 17.10
CA GLU A 45 8.14 -19.30 18.53
C GLU A 45 7.12 -18.35 19.19
N ASN A 46 6.73 -17.23 18.56
CA ASN A 46 5.81 -16.24 19.12
C ASN A 46 4.40 -16.34 18.51
N ASP A 47 3.38 -16.08 19.35
CA ASP A 47 1.95 -16.04 18.97
C ASP A 47 1.64 -15.02 17.86
N TYR A 48 2.56 -14.10 17.60
CA TYR A 48 2.45 -13.04 16.60
C TYR A 48 3.30 -13.26 15.34
N GLY A 49 4.01 -14.38 15.24
CA GLY A 49 4.87 -14.62 14.09
C GLY A 49 4.13 -15.30 12.95
N TYR A 50 4.80 -16.25 12.32
CA TYR A 50 4.35 -16.86 11.08
C TYR A 50 4.50 -18.37 11.12
N ARG A 51 3.72 -19.01 10.27
CA ARG A 51 3.90 -20.40 9.86
C ARG A 51 4.26 -20.42 8.39
N LEU A 52 5.40 -20.98 8.05
CA LEU A 52 5.78 -21.26 6.67
C LEU A 52 5.48 -22.73 6.39
N GLU A 53 4.71 -22.97 5.33
CA GLU A 53 4.58 -24.28 4.71
C GLU A 53 5.30 -24.22 3.37
N GLU A 54 6.42 -24.93 3.29
CA GLU A 54 7.25 -25.02 2.10
C GLU A 54 7.08 -26.40 1.47
N THR A 55 6.99 -26.46 0.15
CA THR A 55 6.84 -27.71 -0.59
C THR A 55 7.76 -27.68 -1.80
N LEU A 56 8.61 -28.69 -1.91
CA LEU A 56 9.61 -28.85 -2.95
C LEU A 56 9.31 -30.14 -3.73
N TRP A 57 9.23 -30.03 -5.05
CA TRP A 57 9.11 -31.18 -5.95
C TRP A 57 10.42 -31.37 -6.68
N ILE A 58 11.02 -32.55 -6.55
CA ILE A 58 12.30 -32.90 -7.20
C ILE A 58 12.12 -34.10 -8.13
N ASN A 59 12.92 -34.13 -9.18
CA ASN A 59 13.08 -35.28 -10.06
C ASN A 59 14.45 -35.89 -9.81
N SER A 60 14.48 -37.15 -9.37
CA SER A 60 15.70 -37.92 -9.13
C SER A 60 16.12 -38.62 -10.42
N ILE A 61 17.17 -38.10 -11.08
CA ILE A 61 17.72 -38.70 -12.30
C ILE A 61 18.88 -39.63 -11.89
N ASP A 62 18.72 -40.95 -12.04
CA ASP A 62 19.76 -41.97 -11.79
C ASP A 62 21.06 -41.65 -12.57
N LYS A 63 22.28 -41.68 -12.01
CA LYS A 63 22.90 -42.64 -11.07
C LYS A 63 23.77 -41.99 -9.97
N ASP A 64 23.78 -40.66 -9.89
CA ASP A 64 24.71 -39.90 -9.03
C ASP A 64 24.01 -39.06 -7.95
N TRP A 65 22.71 -39.30 -7.70
CA TRP A 65 21.88 -38.61 -6.67
C TRP A 65 21.72 -37.10 -6.88
N GLU A 66 21.72 -36.63 -8.13
CA GLU A 66 21.44 -35.23 -8.44
C GLU A 66 19.93 -34.97 -8.42
N ALA A 67 19.47 -34.31 -7.37
CA ALA A 67 18.08 -33.88 -7.23
C ALA A 67 17.83 -32.62 -8.07
N VAL A 68 17.05 -32.74 -9.13
CA VAL A 68 16.70 -31.60 -9.98
C VAL A 68 15.36 -31.01 -9.51
N PRO A 69 15.31 -29.74 -9.07
CA PRO A 69 14.06 -29.13 -8.66
C PRO A 69 13.15 -28.91 -9.87
N VAL A 70 11.86 -29.24 -9.72
CA VAL A 70 10.83 -29.06 -10.74
C VAL A 70 9.87 -27.94 -10.34
N ARG A 71 9.53 -27.85 -9.04
CA ARG A 71 8.67 -26.80 -8.50
C ARG A 71 8.99 -26.54 -7.04
N TYR A 72 8.83 -25.30 -6.62
CA TYR A 72 8.91 -24.89 -5.22
C TYR A 72 7.73 -23.98 -4.87
N GLU A 73 7.03 -24.29 -3.79
CA GLU A 73 5.85 -23.56 -3.32
C GLU A 73 6.01 -23.18 -1.85
N VAL A 74 5.78 -21.91 -1.53
CA VAL A 74 5.86 -21.39 -0.16
C VAL A 74 4.56 -20.70 0.19
N LYS A 75 3.90 -21.18 1.25
CA LYS A 75 2.75 -20.53 1.87
C LYS A 75 3.16 -19.98 3.23
N LYS A 76 3.07 -18.67 3.39
CA LYS A 76 3.24 -18.00 4.67
C LYS A 76 1.86 -17.71 5.25
N PHE A 77 1.64 -18.17 6.47
CA PHE A 77 0.47 -17.87 7.26
C PHE A 77 0.87 -16.92 8.38
N ASN A 78 0.00 -15.95 8.65
CA ASN A 78 0.11 -15.14 9.86
C ASN A 78 -0.55 -15.92 11.00
N ASN A 79 0.21 -16.28 12.03
CA ASN A 79 -0.28 -17.12 13.15
C ASN A 79 -1.42 -16.46 13.90
N TRP A 80 -1.35 -15.13 14.05
CA TRP A 80 -2.37 -14.33 14.71
C TRP A 80 -3.69 -14.28 13.94
N LEU A 81 -3.63 -13.96 12.65
CA LEU A 81 -4.83 -13.82 11.81
C LEU A 81 -5.41 -15.18 11.39
N GLY A 82 -4.63 -16.26 11.51
CA GLY A 82 -4.96 -17.58 10.98
C GLY A 82 -5.17 -17.56 9.45
N LYS A 83 -4.59 -16.57 8.76
CA LYS A 83 -4.79 -16.33 7.32
C LYS A 83 -3.49 -16.46 6.55
N LEU A 84 -3.61 -16.98 5.34
CA LEU A 84 -2.54 -16.97 4.34
C LEU A 84 -2.16 -15.51 4.04
N SER A 85 -0.93 -15.15 4.36
CA SER A 85 -0.39 -13.80 4.16
C SER A 85 0.44 -13.70 2.88
N LYS A 86 1.08 -14.79 2.43
CA LYS A 86 1.83 -14.85 1.17
C LYS A 86 1.77 -16.26 0.58
N HIS A 87 1.70 -16.36 -0.75
CA HIS A 87 1.79 -17.62 -1.48
C HIS A 87 2.65 -17.43 -2.72
N THR A 88 3.78 -18.12 -2.78
CA THR A 88 4.74 -18.04 -3.88
C THR A 88 4.86 -19.41 -4.53
N ILE A 89 4.87 -19.44 -5.87
CA ILE A 89 5.09 -20.66 -6.65
C ILE A 89 6.19 -20.35 -7.67
N VAL A 90 7.26 -21.13 -7.63
CA VAL A 90 8.38 -21.09 -8.58
C VAL A 90 8.38 -22.40 -9.34
N ASN A 91 8.30 -22.33 -10.67
CA ASN A 91 8.43 -23.50 -11.54
C ASN A 91 9.80 -23.45 -12.21
N TYR A 92 10.52 -24.56 -12.15
CA TYR A 92 11.81 -24.74 -12.81
C TYR A 92 11.56 -25.49 -14.11
N PHE A 93 11.90 -24.86 -15.24
CA PHE A 93 11.68 -25.43 -16.56
C PHE A 93 12.94 -26.09 -17.12
N GLU A 94 14.09 -25.49 -16.82
CA GLU A 94 15.41 -25.90 -17.28
C GLU A 94 16.37 -25.80 -16.09
N PHE A 95 17.31 -26.75 -15.99
CA PHE A 95 18.32 -26.79 -14.93
C PHE A 95 19.64 -27.24 -15.56
N GLU A 96 20.67 -26.43 -15.40
CA GLU A 96 22.03 -26.72 -15.83
C GLU A 96 23.00 -26.40 -14.69
N GLU A 97 23.86 -27.36 -14.34
CA GLU A 97 24.81 -27.21 -13.23
C GLU A 97 26.02 -26.33 -13.61
N ASN A 98 26.36 -26.30 -14.91
CA ASN A 98 27.49 -25.55 -15.45
C ASN A 98 26.99 -24.40 -16.33
N VAL A 99 26.74 -23.24 -15.69
CA VAL A 99 26.46 -21.99 -16.41
C VAL A 99 27.81 -21.36 -16.79
N ASP A 100 28.05 -21.12 -18.07
CA ASP A 100 29.24 -20.39 -18.51
C ASP A 100 29.06 -18.91 -18.15
N SER A 101 30.12 -18.25 -17.65
CA SER A 101 30.04 -16.82 -17.33
C SER A 101 29.75 -15.96 -18.56
N ASP A 102 30.04 -16.49 -19.75
CA ASP A 102 29.80 -15.86 -21.04
C ASP A 102 28.30 -15.84 -21.44
N ASP A 103 27.43 -16.65 -20.81
CA ASP A 103 25.98 -16.65 -21.08
C ASP A 103 25.24 -15.50 -20.38
N LEU A 104 25.89 -14.83 -19.43
CA LEU A 104 25.36 -13.65 -18.75
C LEU A 104 26.01 -12.40 -19.34
N GLU A 105 25.35 -11.76 -20.31
CA GLU A 105 25.74 -10.45 -20.84
C GLU A 105 25.52 -9.36 -19.76
N ILE A 106 26.46 -9.24 -18.82
CA ILE A 106 26.51 -8.16 -17.84
C ILE A 106 27.40 -7.06 -18.40
N GLU A 107 26.80 -6.02 -18.98
CA GLU A 107 27.54 -4.80 -19.35
C GLU A 107 28.00 -4.06 -18.08
N ASP A 108 29.29 -3.72 -18.07
CA ASP A 108 30.08 -3.21 -16.94
C ASP A 108 29.46 -2.04 -16.15
N GLU A 109 29.74 -2.06 -14.84
CA GLU A 109 29.14 -1.35 -13.69
C GLU A 109 29.19 0.21 -13.69
N ASN A 110 29.52 0.89 -14.78
CA ASN A 110 29.94 2.30 -14.73
C ASN A 110 28.87 3.35 -15.11
N GLU A 111 27.67 2.98 -15.55
CA GLU A 111 26.63 3.94 -15.98
C GLU A 111 25.41 4.03 -15.06
N CYS A 112 25.31 3.22 -14.02
CA CYS A 112 24.19 3.34 -13.09
C CYS A 112 24.51 4.41 -12.03
N GLU A 113 24.06 5.65 -12.28
CA GLU A 113 24.01 6.71 -11.26
C GLU A 113 22.92 6.37 -10.21
N PHE A 114 23.16 5.38 -9.36
CA PHE A 114 22.32 5.15 -8.20
C PHE A 114 22.53 6.31 -7.23
N LYS A 115 21.54 7.21 -7.13
CA LYS A 115 21.45 8.07 -5.94
C LYS A 115 21.42 7.13 -4.75
N LYS A 116 22.34 7.30 -3.79
CA LYS A 116 22.26 6.62 -2.49
C LYS A 116 20.93 6.99 -1.83
N VAL A 117 19.89 6.21 -2.11
CA VAL A 117 18.59 6.36 -1.49
C VAL A 117 18.75 5.90 -0.06
N LYS A 118 18.39 6.74 0.90
CA LYS A 118 18.37 6.31 2.30
C LYS A 118 17.29 5.23 2.43
N LYS A 119 17.67 4.07 2.97
CA LYS A 119 16.78 2.92 3.18
C LYS A 119 15.45 3.38 3.77
N GLY A 120 14.37 3.02 3.08
CA GLY A 120 12.99 3.20 3.53
C GLY A 120 12.45 4.63 3.56
N ASP A 121 13.12 5.62 2.96
CA ASP A 121 12.51 6.96 2.80
C ASP A 121 11.15 6.80 2.12
N LEU A 122 10.09 7.22 2.83
CA LEU A 122 8.69 7.17 2.38
C LEU A 122 8.48 7.81 0.99
N ASP A 123 9.41 8.67 0.59
CA ASP A 123 9.38 9.40 -0.68
C ASP A 123 9.95 8.56 -1.85
N THR A 124 10.55 7.39 -1.58
CA THR A 124 11.14 6.47 -2.57
C THR A 124 10.65 5.03 -2.39
N LEU A 125 9.34 4.83 -2.58
CA LEU A 125 8.70 3.50 -2.53
C LEU A 125 9.12 2.56 -3.68
N ALA A 126 9.83 3.05 -4.69
CA ALA A 126 10.23 2.27 -5.86
C ALA A 126 11.19 1.11 -5.54
N PHE A 127 11.86 1.15 -4.38
CA PHE A 127 12.83 0.13 -3.94
C PHE A 127 12.33 -0.68 -2.75
N VAL A 128 11.12 -0.42 -2.27
CA VAL A 128 10.53 -1.12 -1.13
C VAL A 128 9.81 -2.35 -1.65
N LYS A 129 10.21 -3.54 -1.20
CA LYS A 129 9.52 -4.79 -1.51
C LYS A 129 8.50 -5.08 -0.41
N PRO A 130 7.18 -4.98 -0.66
CA PRO A 130 6.19 -5.25 0.39
C PRO A 130 6.20 -6.70 0.88
N GLU A 131 6.76 -7.60 0.08
CA GLU A 131 6.90 -9.01 0.41
C GLU A 131 8.04 -9.32 1.39
N ASP A 132 8.93 -8.36 1.63
CA ASP A 132 10.04 -8.41 2.58
C ASP A 132 9.62 -7.78 3.92
N ASP A 133 9.77 -8.53 5.01
CA ASP A 133 9.42 -8.05 6.35
C ASP A 133 10.30 -6.88 6.79
N GLU A 134 11.61 -6.90 6.48
CA GLU A 134 12.56 -5.88 6.92
C GLU A 134 12.31 -4.54 6.22
N ASP A 135 12.04 -4.57 4.92
CA ASP A 135 11.66 -3.38 4.15
C ASP A 135 10.38 -2.75 4.71
N VAL A 136 9.36 -3.57 4.96
CA VAL A 136 8.10 -3.11 5.56
C VAL A 136 8.32 -2.54 6.96
N ASP A 137 9.16 -3.16 7.79
CA ASP A 137 9.44 -2.70 9.15
C ASP A 137 10.14 -1.34 9.17
N ILE A 138 11.07 -1.12 8.25
CA ILE A 138 11.78 0.16 8.15
C ILE A 138 10.82 1.27 7.74
N VAL A 139 10.04 1.04 6.67
CA VAL A 139 9.09 2.06 6.19
C VAL A 139 7.97 2.29 7.20
N PHE A 140 7.52 1.24 7.90
CA PHE A 140 6.52 1.36 8.95
C PHE A 140 7.05 2.13 10.17
N SER A 141 8.31 1.91 10.56
CA SER A 141 8.94 2.72 11.61
C SER A 141 8.96 4.20 11.24
N GLN A 142 9.37 4.53 10.02
CA GLN A 142 9.38 5.92 9.54
C GLN A 142 7.97 6.51 9.45
N TYR A 143 6.98 5.71 9.05
CA TYR A 143 5.58 6.10 9.04
C TYR A 143 5.10 6.47 10.45
N LYS A 144 5.43 5.66 11.46
CA LYS A 144 5.08 5.93 12.85
C LYS A 144 5.71 7.23 13.34
N ASP A 145 6.98 7.47 13.02
CA ASP A 145 7.68 8.69 13.40
C ASP A 145 7.10 9.93 12.69
N ARG A 146 6.82 9.83 11.38
CA ARG A 146 6.28 10.93 10.57
C ARG A 146 4.87 11.34 11.00
N HIS A 147 4.05 10.39 11.44
CA HIS A 147 2.65 10.61 11.80
C HIS A 147 2.38 10.52 13.31
N SER A 148 3.44 10.47 14.13
CA SER A 148 3.35 10.34 15.59
C SER A 148 2.42 9.20 16.04
N ARG A 149 2.50 8.04 15.37
CA ARG A 149 1.66 6.88 15.67
C ARG A 149 2.19 6.14 16.89
N GLN A 150 1.29 5.92 17.84
CA GLN A 150 1.51 5.06 19.00
C GLN A 150 0.36 4.06 19.07
N TYR A 151 0.69 2.82 19.38
CA TYR A 151 -0.26 1.72 19.51
C TYR A 151 -0.20 1.23 20.96
N GLU A 152 -1.37 0.99 21.56
CA GLU A 152 -1.45 0.71 23.00
C GLU A 152 -0.91 -0.67 23.36
N THR A 153 -1.04 -1.61 22.43
CA THR A 153 -0.69 -3.02 22.64
C THR A 153 0.15 -3.52 21.48
N GLU A 154 0.99 -4.52 21.75
CA GLU A 154 1.74 -5.22 20.70
C GLU A 154 0.81 -5.84 19.66
N HIS A 155 -0.35 -6.33 20.11
CA HIS A 155 -1.42 -6.80 19.25
C HIS A 155 -1.88 -5.73 18.24
N GLU A 156 -2.15 -4.51 18.71
CA GLU A 156 -2.54 -3.42 17.81
C GLU A 156 -1.39 -3.08 16.85
N HIS A 157 -0.14 -3.04 17.32
CA HIS A 157 1.01 -2.78 16.47
C HIS A 157 1.10 -3.79 15.31
N VAL A 158 1.07 -5.09 15.61
CA VAL A 158 1.15 -6.16 14.61
C VAL A 158 -0.01 -6.07 13.60
N MET A 159 -1.23 -5.83 14.08
CA MET A 159 -2.39 -5.63 13.22
C MET A 159 -2.21 -4.41 12.30
N ARG A 160 -1.76 -3.27 12.84
CA ARG A 160 -1.56 -2.02 12.11
C ARG A 160 -0.44 -2.13 11.07
N ARG A 161 0.63 -2.85 11.41
CA ARG A 161 1.72 -3.20 10.49
C ARG A 161 1.21 -4.01 9.29
N ASP A 162 0.37 -5.01 9.52
CA ASP A 162 -0.17 -5.85 8.44
C ASP A 162 -1.13 -5.06 7.53
N ILE A 163 -1.97 -4.19 8.10
CA ILE A 163 -2.80 -3.25 7.33
C ILE A 163 -1.93 -2.31 6.50
N PHE A 164 -0.86 -1.79 7.11
CA PHE A 164 0.09 -0.92 6.46
C PHE A 164 0.77 -1.58 5.27
N ARG A 165 1.24 -2.84 5.40
CA ARG A 165 1.79 -3.62 4.28
C ARG A 165 0.83 -3.67 3.10
N ARG A 166 -0.43 -4.04 3.34
CA ARG A 166 -1.44 -4.15 2.26
C ARG A 166 -1.70 -2.81 1.58
N ASN A 167 -1.71 -1.72 2.35
CA ASN A 167 -1.86 -0.38 1.79
C ASN A 167 -0.61 0.08 1.02
N LEU A 168 0.59 -0.29 1.46
CA LEU A 168 1.85 -0.09 0.75
C LEU A 168 1.84 -0.82 -0.61
N GLU A 169 1.44 -2.10 -0.64
CA GLU A 169 1.25 -2.85 -1.89
C GLU A 169 0.24 -2.15 -2.82
N LYS A 170 -0.89 -1.69 -2.27
CA LYS A 170 -1.91 -0.96 -3.02
C LYS A 170 -1.35 0.33 -3.63
N VAL A 171 -0.54 1.08 -2.90
CA VAL A 171 0.11 2.30 -3.36
C VAL A 171 1.08 2.00 -4.51
N ILE A 172 2.00 1.05 -4.31
CA ILE A 172 3.00 0.67 -5.32
C ILE A 172 2.30 0.18 -6.60
N ASN A 173 1.40 -0.80 -6.48
CA ASN A 173 0.68 -1.37 -7.61
C ASN A 173 -0.17 -0.35 -8.38
N THR A 174 -0.77 0.63 -7.68
CA THR A 174 -1.56 1.68 -8.34
C THR A 174 -0.66 2.66 -9.10
N ASN A 175 0.48 3.04 -8.51
CA ASN A 175 1.42 3.97 -9.15
C ASN A 175 2.09 3.34 -10.39
N HIS A 176 2.32 2.02 -10.39
CA HIS A 176 2.79 1.30 -11.58
C HIS A 176 1.82 1.36 -12.76
N LYS A 177 0.51 1.54 -12.53
CA LYS A 177 -0.50 1.65 -13.59
C LYS A 177 -0.44 2.98 -14.35
N ARG A 178 0.35 3.97 -13.89
CA ARG A 178 0.51 5.29 -14.54
C ARG A 178 -0.83 5.96 -14.86
N LEU A 179 -1.73 5.97 -13.87
CA LEU A 179 -3.03 6.63 -13.98
C LEU A 179 -2.85 8.16 -13.95
N GLY A 180 -3.93 8.91 -14.23
CA GLY A 180 -3.96 10.37 -14.08
C GLY A 180 -3.84 10.87 -12.63
N TYR A 181 -3.60 9.97 -11.67
CA TYR A 181 -3.34 10.25 -10.28
C TYR A 181 -2.34 9.23 -9.71
N THR A 182 -1.72 9.59 -8.60
CA THR A 182 -0.83 8.72 -7.83
C THR A 182 -1.31 8.61 -6.39
N LEU A 183 -1.04 7.49 -5.74
CA LEU A 183 -1.25 7.29 -4.31
C LEU A 183 0.07 7.51 -3.55
N ALA A 184 -0.06 7.87 -2.27
CA ALA A 184 1.05 7.98 -1.35
C ALA A 184 0.64 7.45 0.02
N LEU A 185 1.62 6.99 0.80
CA LEU A 185 1.41 6.61 2.19
C LEU A 185 1.18 7.87 3.03
N ASN A 186 -0.09 8.14 3.34
CA ASN A 186 -0.51 9.27 4.16
C ASN A 186 -0.88 8.79 5.58
N LYS A 187 -1.40 9.69 6.42
CA LYS A 187 -1.81 9.38 7.81
C LYS A 187 -2.82 8.24 7.94
N PHE A 188 -3.41 7.75 6.86
CA PHE A 188 -4.41 6.69 6.85
C PHE A 188 -3.84 5.33 6.41
N ALA A 189 -2.53 5.24 6.17
CA ALA A 189 -1.90 4.02 5.66
C ALA A 189 -2.03 2.81 6.60
N ASP A 190 -2.26 3.01 7.90
CA ASP A 190 -2.48 1.94 8.89
C ASP A 190 -3.97 1.66 9.18
N ARG A 191 -4.88 2.18 8.34
CA ARG A 191 -6.33 2.03 8.50
C ARG A 191 -6.93 1.13 7.43
N THR A 192 -7.96 0.37 7.81
CA THR A 192 -8.77 -0.40 6.85
C THR A 192 -9.76 0.51 6.12
N GLU A 193 -10.26 0.07 4.96
CA GLU A 193 -11.31 0.80 4.25
C GLU A 193 -12.59 0.98 5.09
N GLU A 194 -12.89 0.02 5.95
CA GLU A 194 -14.02 0.10 6.87
C GLU A 194 -13.80 1.17 7.94
N GLU A 195 -12.62 1.23 8.55
CA GLU A 195 -12.28 2.31 9.50
C GLU A 195 -12.34 3.69 8.83
N LEU A 196 -11.90 3.79 7.58
CA LEU A 196 -11.97 5.05 6.83
C LEU A 196 -13.41 5.45 6.50
N ARG A 197 -14.29 4.49 6.21
CA ARG A 197 -15.74 4.78 6.04
C ARG A 197 -16.34 5.36 7.31
N HIS A 198 -15.92 4.90 8.49
CA HIS A 198 -16.38 5.48 9.76
C HIS A 198 -15.86 6.90 10.03
N LEU A 199 -14.83 7.36 9.31
CA LEU A 199 -14.38 8.76 9.35
C LEU A 199 -15.17 9.65 8.38
N ALA A 200 -15.80 9.05 7.36
CA ALA A 200 -16.53 9.73 6.28
C ALA A 200 -18.03 9.45 6.39
N THR A 201 -18.67 9.99 7.42
CA THR A 201 -20.08 9.71 7.79
C THR A 201 -21.08 10.71 7.21
N LEU A 202 -20.82 11.27 6.04
CA LEU A 202 -21.80 12.15 5.40
C LEU A 202 -22.99 11.30 4.95
N GLU A 203 -24.12 11.46 5.62
CA GLU A 203 -25.39 10.89 5.16
C GLU A 203 -26.13 11.97 4.35
N PRO A 204 -26.49 11.71 3.09
CA PRO A 204 -27.30 12.63 2.32
C PRO A 204 -28.68 12.77 2.97
N SER A 205 -29.19 14.00 3.04
CA SER A 205 -30.56 14.27 3.46
C SER A 205 -31.55 13.60 2.53
N GLU A 206 -32.67 13.12 3.06
CA GLU A 206 -33.75 12.60 2.22
C GLU A 206 -34.38 13.77 1.44
N ALA A 207 -34.91 13.51 0.24
CA ALA A 207 -35.38 14.55 -0.68
C ALA A 207 -36.53 15.42 -0.13
N ASP A 208 -37.17 14.98 0.95
CA ASP A 208 -38.28 15.66 1.61
C ASP A 208 -37.87 16.37 2.93
N ASP A 209 -36.56 16.44 3.23
CA ASP A 209 -36.08 17.12 4.43
C ASP A 209 -36.31 18.64 4.39
N VAL A 210 -36.75 19.16 5.53
CA VAL A 210 -37.29 20.51 5.69
C VAL A 210 -36.15 21.54 5.64
N GLY A 211 -36.23 22.53 4.73
CA GLY A 211 -35.38 23.74 4.78
C GLY A 211 -34.40 23.94 3.63
N THR A 212 -34.37 23.08 2.61
CA THR A 212 -33.55 23.33 1.41
C THR A 212 -34.18 24.42 0.52
N ILE A 213 -33.46 25.52 0.32
CA ILE A 213 -33.81 26.52 -0.70
C ILE A 213 -33.37 25.95 -2.05
N PRO A 214 -34.29 25.77 -3.02
CA PRO A 214 -33.92 25.26 -4.33
C PRO A 214 -32.93 26.20 -4.99
N PHE A 215 -31.96 25.63 -5.71
CA PHE A 215 -30.99 26.40 -6.47
C PHE A 215 -31.75 27.34 -7.45
N PRO A 216 -31.47 28.66 -7.44
CA PRO A 216 -32.35 29.65 -8.07
C PRO A 216 -32.25 29.69 -9.60
N TYR A 217 -31.25 29.01 -10.19
CA TYR A 217 -31.01 28.99 -11.63
C TYR A 217 -31.35 27.63 -12.24
N LYS A 218 -31.86 27.65 -13.46
CA LYS A 218 -32.06 26.42 -14.25
C LYS A 218 -30.73 25.99 -14.88
N GLU A 219 -30.62 24.70 -15.18
CA GLU A 219 -29.42 24.13 -15.82
C GLU A 219 -29.06 24.84 -17.14
N ASP A 220 -30.06 25.16 -17.98
CA ASP A 220 -29.85 25.90 -19.23
C ASP A 220 -29.28 27.31 -19.01
N GLU A 221 -29.59 27.96 -17.89
CA GLU A 221 -29.07 29.28 -17.55
C GLU A 221 -27.62 29.18 -17.09
N VAL A 222 -27.29 28.16 -16.30
CA VAL A 222 -25.92 27.87 -15.88
C VAL A 222 -25.03 27.54 -17.08
N ASN A 223 -25.52 26.71 -18.01
CA ASN A 223 -24.77 26.32 -19.20
C ASN A 223 -24.46 27.50 -20.11
N LYS A 224 -25.37 28.48 -20.23
CA LYS A 224 -25.10 29.70 -20.99
C LYS A 224 -24.04 30.60 -20.35
N LEU A 225 -23.95 30.58 -19.02
CA LEU A 225 -22.93 31.33 -18.28
C LEU A 225 -21.55 30.66 -18.35
N ALA A 226 -21.49 29.36 -18.66
CA ALA A 226 -20.26 28.59 -18.72
C ALA A 226 -19.23 29.17 -19.70
N ASP A 227 -19.69 29.66 -20.86
CA ASP A 227 -18.84 30.22 -21.91
C ASP A 227 -18.12 31.52 -21.49
N ASP A 228 -18.66 32.24 -20.50
CA ASP A 228 -18.10 33.49 -20.00
C ASP A 228 -17.09 33.30 -18.85
N PHE A 229 -16.94 32.08 -18.32
CA PHE A 229 -16.02 31.79 -17.22
C PHE A 229 -14.58 31.53 -17.70
N PRO A 230 -13.57 31.85 -16.87
CA PRO A 230 -12.19 31.52 -17.18
C PRO A 230 -12.01 29.99 -17.20
N LYS A 231 -11.08 29.53 -18.05
CA LYS A 231 -10.75 28.09 -18.18
C LYS A 231 -10.22 27.48 -16.87
N GLU A 232 -9.59 28.29 -16.05
CA GLU A 232 -9.04 27.92 -14.75
C GLU A 232 -9.43 28.98 -13.73
N TYR A 233 -9.82 28.53 -12.54
CA TYR A 233 -10.23 29.42 -11.47
C TYR A 233 -9.84 28.82 -10.13
N ASP A 234 -8.96 29.51 -9.41
CA ASP A 234 -8.42 29.07 -8.12
C ASP A 234 -8.54 30.18 -7.08
N MET A 235 -9.53 30.03 -6.20
CA MET A 235 -9.80 30.98 -5.11
C MET A 235 -8.67 31.11 -4.09
N ARG A 236 -7.72 30.16 -4.05
CA ARG A 236 -6.55 30.23 -3.17
C ARG A 236 -5.61 31.35 -3.59
N LEU A 237 -5.47 31.58 -4.91
CA LEU A 237 -4.62 32.64 -5.45
C LEU A 237 -5.14 34.04 -5.10
N ASP A 238 -6.46 34.15 -4.92
CA ASP A 238 -7.14 35.38 -4.51
C ASP A 238 -7.14 35.59 -2.98
N GLY A 239 -6.56 34.66 -2.21
CA GLY A 239 -6.56 34.71 -0.75
C GLY A 239 -7.95 34.49 -0.12
N LEU A 240 -8.86 33.84 -0.84
CA LEU A 240 -10.25 33.63 -0.40
C LEU A 240 -10.44 32.32 0.37
N ILE A 241 -9.40 31.49 0.47
CA ILE A 241 -9.46 30.17 1.09
C ILE A 241 -8.58 30.17 2.34
N THR A 242 -9.13 29.69 3.46
CA THR A 242 -8.39 29.49 4.72
C THR A 242 -7.50 28.24 4.64
N PRO A 243 -6.51 28.08 5.54
CA PRO A 243 -5.72 26.86 5.61
C PRO A 243 -6.59 25.61 5.79
N VAL A 244 -6.14 24.49 5.23
CA VAL A 244 -6.81 23.18 5.37
C VAL A 244 -6.91 22.81 6.85
N GLN A 245 -8.09 22.35 7.25
CA GLN A 245 -8.40 21.93 8.62
C GLN A 245 -8.43 20.39 8.76
N ASP A 246 -8.37 19.89 10.01
CA ASP A 246 -8.45 18.45 10.32
C ASP A 246 -9.68 18.15 11.19
N GLN A 247 -10.64 17.42 10.63
CA GLN A 247 -11.85 16.96 11.35
C GLN A 247 -11.57 15.81 12.34
N SER A 248 -10.35 15.25 12.31
CA SER A 248 -9.95 14.13 13.15
C SER A 248 -10.90 12.93 12.98
N SER A 249 -11.32 12.30 14.08
CA SER A 249 -12.23 11.16 14.11
C SER A 249 -13.71 11.52 14.18
N CYS A 250 -14.06 12.80 14.04
CA CYS A 250 -15.44 13.25 14.07
C CYS A 250 -16.04 13.22 12.66
N GLY A 251 -17.26 12.71 12.55
CA GLY A 251 -18.09 12.69 11.35
C GLY A 251 -18.58 14.07 10.87
N SER A 252 -17.81 15.13 11.11
CA SER A 252 -18.22 16.53 10.96
C SER A 252 -17.84 17.16 9.63
N CYS A 253 -17.48 16.36 8.62
CA CYS A 253 -17.10 16.84 7.29
C CYS A 253 -18.10 17.85 6.68
N TRP A 254 -19.41 17.68 6.94
CA TRP A 254 -20.46 18.62 6.51
C TRP A 254 -20.28 20.02 7.11
N ALA A 255 -19.88 20.12 8.37
CA ALA A 255 -19.69 21.38 9.08
C ALA A 255 -18.46 22.12 8.53
N PHE A 256 -17.37 21.38 8.25
CA PHE A 256 -16.17 21.93 7.62
C PHE A 256 -16.46 22.43 6.19
N ALA A 257 -17.21 21.66 5.39
CA ALA A 257 -17.60 22.07 4.05
C ALA A 257 -18.46 23.35 4.05
N LEU A 258 -19.43 23.44 4.96
CA LEU A 258 -20.28 24.61 5.12
C LEU A 258 -19.47 25.83 5.58
N ALA A 259 -18.64 25.68 6.62
CA ALA A 259 -17.78 26.74 7.13
C ALA A 259 -16.87 27.29 6.02
N ALA A 260 -16.11 26.43 5.34
CA ALA A 260 -15.20 26.85 4.26
C ALA A 260 -15.89 27.63 3.14
N THR A 261 -17.12 27.23 2.79
CA THR A 261 -17.94 27.93 1.77
C THR A 261 -18.31 29.34 2.23
N ILE A 262 -18.75 29.49 3.48
CA ILE A 262 -19.12 30.79 4.06
C ILE A 262 -17.87 31.66 4.23
N GLU A 263 -16.76 31.10 4.69
CA GLU A 263 -15.47 31.78 4.81
C GLU A 263 -15.04 32.41 3.48
N GLY A 264 -15.11 31.67 2.38
CA GLY A 264 -14.76 32.18 1.05
C GLY A 264 -15.70 33.29 0.57
N ALA A 265 -17.00 33.16 0.81
CA ALA A 265 -17.97 34.20 0.49
C ALA A 265 -17.74 35.48 1.31
N LEU A 266 -17.45 35.35 2.60
CA LEU A 266 -17.11 36.46 3.49
C LEU A 266 -15.78 37.12 3.10
N ALA A 267 -14.75 36.32 2.80
CA ALA A 267 -13.45 36.82 2.36
C ALA A 267 -13.61 37.68 1.10
N ARG A 268 -14.40 37.21 0.13
CA ARG A 268 -14.69 37.96 -1.10
C ARG A 268 -15.40 39.28 -0.81
N LYS A 269 -16.43 39.25 0.04
CA LYS A 269 -17.18 40.46 0.42
C LYS A 269 -16.32 41.46 1.19
N ASN A 270 -15.38 40.98 1.99
CA ASN A 270 -14.52 41.78 2.87
C ASN A 270 -13.18 42.17 2.24
N GLY A 271 -13.03 42.05 0.91
CA GLY A 271 -11.84 42.47 0.19
C GLY A 271 -10.60 41.60 0.44
N GLY A 272 -10.78 40.29 0.51
CA GLY A 272 -9.71 39.30 0.68
C GLY A 272 -9.35 38.99 2.14
N ARG A 273 -10.14 39.46 3.10
CA ARG A 273 -9.91 39.19 4.53
C ARG A 273 -10.61 37.89 4.93
N ALA A 274 -9.94 36.77 4.69
CA ALA A 274 -10.40 35.48 5.17
C ALA A 274 -10.46 35.45 6.70
N MET A 275 -11.60 35.02 7.24
CA MET A 275 -11.80 34.82 8.66
C MET A 275 -12.10 33.35 8.89
N ARG A 276 -11.45 32.74 9.87
CA ARG A 276 -11.77 31.37 10.25
C ARG A 276 -13.04 31.34 11.08
N LEU A 277 -14.02 30.57 10.66
CA LEU A 277 -15.27 30.33 11.35
C LEU A 277 -15.15 29.12 12.27
N SER A 278 -16.10 28.99 13.19
CA SER A 278 -16.14 27.87 14.14
C SER A 278 -16.98 26.75 13.57
N GLU A 279 -16.34 25.67 13.15
CA GLU A 279 -17.02 24.43 12.76
C GLU A 279 -17.74 23.81 13.95
N GLN A 280 -17.17 23.94 15.16
CA GLN A 280 -17.77 23.47 16.41
C GLN A 280 -19.12 24.15 16.69
N ALA A 281 -19.28 25.44 16.35
CA ALA A 281 -20.56 26.11 16.53
C ALA A 281 -21.66 25.52 15.64
N LEU A 282 -21.32 25.04 14.43
CA LEU A 282 -22.26 24.32 13.58
C LEU A 282 -22.61 22.97 14.19
N ILE A 283 -21.61 22.21 14.65
CA ILE A 283 -21.81 20.91 15.30
C ILE A 283 -22.70 21.03 16.54
N ASP A 284 -22.48 22.04 17.38
CA ASP A 284 -23.18 22.20 18.65
C ASP A 284 -24.58 22.79 18.51
N CYS A 285 -24.87 23.55 17.45
CA CYS A 285 -26.09 24.36 17.36
C CYS A 285 -26.98 24.06 16.14
N ALA A 286 -26.46 23.41 15.08
CA ALA A 286 -27.23 23.14 13.87
C ALA A 286 -27.97 21.78 13.93
N TRP A 287 -28.54 21.44 15.09
CA TRP A 287 -29.44 20.30 15.23
C TRP A 287 -30.85 20.73 14.79
N GLY A 288 -31.40 20.06 13.78
CA GLY A 288 -32.72 20.34 13.21
C GLY A 288 -33.22 19.19 12.37
#